data_AF-A0A915EYN4-F1
#
_entry.id   AF-A0A915EYN4-F1
#
_cell.length_a   1.000
_cell.length_b   1.000
_cell.length_c   1.000
_cell.angle_alpha   90.00
_cell.angle_beta   90.00
_cell.angle_gamma   90.00
#
_symmetry.space_group_name_H-M   'P 1'
#
loop_
_entity.id
_entity.type
_entity.pdbx_description
1 polymer ?
#
loop_
_entity_poly.entity_id
_entity_poly.type
_entity_poly.pdbx_seq_one_letter_code
_entity_poly.pdbx_strand_id
1 'polypeptide(L)'
;MYVGCRLVPWFSIHEFRYVLSCLKSSDDVTLRKALLFMRIWLSRMDYSKIPRAIICTYELLLARFQKSTQALAMAVMRFISLVSSEDQDRTRSGFAIPIYSLAANIGLPSWMSYLRNEIAHGPMPSEDSLKKTYDFAIYPVRSGLACLPFALLVILRCPSLQI
;
A
#
# COMPACT_ATOMS: atom_id res chain seq x y z
N MET A 1 -12.32 28.71 -4.49
CA MET A 1 -12.43 27.31 -4.97
C MET A 1 -11.10 26.97 -5.65
N TYR A 2 -10.27 26.11 -5.05
CA TYR A 2 -8.95 25.78 -5.61
C TYR A 2 -9.12 24.74 -6.73
N VAL A 3 -9.25 25.20 -7.97
CA VAL A 3 -9.31 24.34 -9.15
C VAL A 3 -7.87 23.91 -9.50
N GLY A 4 -7.61 22.61 -9.61
CA GLY A 4 -6.30 22.06 -9.96
C GLY A 4 -5.36 21.73 -8.79
N CYS A 5 -5.74 22.04 -7.54
CA CYS A 5 -4.95 21.66 -6.36
C CYS A 5 -5.41 20.32 -5.78
N ARG A 6 -4.47 19.40 -5.53
CA ARG A 6 -4.75 18.14 -4.82
C ARG A 6 -4.47 18.32 -3.33
N LEU A 7 -5.49 18.07 -2.50
CA LEU A 7 -5.30 18.02 -1.05
C LEU A 7 -4.49 16.77 -0.68
N VAL A 8 -3.49 16.96 0.17
CA VAL A 8 -2.56 15.90 0.61
C VAL A 8 -2.43 15.93 2.13
N PRO A 9 -2.17 14.78 2.78
CA PRO A 9 -2.14 14.72 4.24
C PRO A 9 -0.80 15.12 4.85
N TRP A 10 0.26 15.23 4.04
CA TRP A 10 1.56 15.72 4.49
C TRP A 10 1.62 17.24 4.49
N PHE A 11 2.36 17.80 5.45
CA PHE A 11 2.50 19.25 5.58
C PHE A 11 3.29 19.88 4.42
N SER A 12 4.33 19.19 3.95
CA SER A 12 5.18 19.66 2.85
C SER A 12 5.79 18.48 2.09
N ILE A 13 6.33 18.76 0.89
CA ILE A 13 7.07 17.74 0.13
C ILE A 13 8.31 17.22 0.89
N HIS A 14 8.91 18.05 1.75
CA HIS A 14 10.03 17.61 2.59
C HIS A 14 9.58 16.56 3.62
N GLU A 15 8.40 16.73 4.23
CA GLU A 15 7.81 15.72 5.13
C GLU A 15 7.57 14.41 4.37
N PHE A 16 6.98 14.48 3.18
CA PHE A 16 6.74 13.30 2.35
C PHE A 16 8.04 12.56 1.98
N ARG A 17 9.05 13.29 1.49
CA ARG A 17 10.37 12.74 1.14
C ARG A 17 11.09 12.14 2.36
N TYR A 18 10.97 12.79 3.51
CA TYR A 18 11.52 12.27 4.76
C TYR A 18 10.88 10.93 5.13
N VAL A 19 9.54 10.84 5.14
CA VAL A 19 8.84 9.57 5.43
C VAL A 19 9.23 8.48 4.43
N LEU A 20 9.33 8.81 3.13
CA LEU A 20 9.79 7.87 2.11
C LEU A 20 11.21 7.37 2.38
N SER A 21 12.13 8.25 2.81
CA SER A 21 13.48 7.85 3.20
C SER A 21 13.49 6.93 4.43
N CYS A 22 12.59 7.17 5.39
CA CYS A 22 12.45 6.30 6.56
C CYS A 22 11.91 4.92 6.18
N LEU A 23 10.95 4.83 5.25
CA LEU A 23 10.41 3.55 4.76
C LEU A 23 11.45 2.70 4.00
N LYS A 24 12.47 3.36 3.42
CA LYS A 24 13.61 2.67 2.78
C LYS A 24 14.56 2.03 3.78
N SER A 25 14.53 2.47 5.04
CA SER A 25 15.43 1.96 6.07
C SER A 25 15.11 0.50 6.45
N SER A 26 16.16 -0.24 6.81
CA SER A 26 16.05 -1.54 7.46
C SER A 26 15.94 -1.43 9.00
N ASP A 27 16.27 -0.26 9.55
CA ASP A 27 16.23 0.00 11.00
C ASP A 27 14.79 0.17 11.52
N ASP A 28 14.45 -0.62 12.52
CA ASP A 28 13.13 -0.63 13.16
C ASP A 28 12.80 0.72 13.82
N VAL A 29 13.78 1.43 14.38
CA VAL A 29 13.54 2.76 14.99
C VAL A 29 13.12 3.76 13.92
N THR A 30 13.79 3.76 12.78
CA THR A 30 13.48 4.60 11.62
C THR A 30 12.13 4.26 11.00
N LEU A 31 11.81 2.97 10.87
CA LEU A 31 10.51 2.52 10.38
C LEU A 31 9.36 2.90 11.33
N ARG A 32 9.57 2.85 12.65
CA ARG A 32 8.58 3.34 13.64
C ARG A 32 8.34 4.85 13.51
N LYS A 33 9.35 5.64 13.17
CA LYS A 33 9.17 7.07 12.84
C LYS A 33 8.26 7.23 11.62
N ALA A 34 8.51 6.49 10.54
CA ALA A 34 7.65 6.51 9.35
C ALA A 34 6.18 6.18 9.71
N LEU A 35 5.98 5.12 10.49
CA LEU A 35 4.65 4.70 10.95
C LEU A 35 3.92 5.82 11.71
N LEU A 36 4.63 6.54 12.59
CA LEU A 36 4.06 7.65 13.35
C LEU A 36 3.59 8.80 12.44
N PHE A 37 4.41 9.19 11.47
CA PHE A 37 4.03 10.22 10.49
C PHE A 37 2.83 9.78 9.65
N MET A 38 2.82 8.54 9.18
CA MET A 38 1.68 8.01 8.43
C MET A 38 0.40 7.96 9.27
N ARG A 39 0.50 7.67 10.57
CA ARG A 39 -0.64 7.76 11.49
C ARG A 39 -1.19 9.19 11.58
N ILE A 40 -0.31 10.18 11.64
CA ILE A 40 -0.70 11.61 11.64
C ILE A 40 -1.36 11.97 10.30
N TRP A 41 -0.85 11.46 9.18
CA TRP A 41 -1.47 11.65 7.86
C TRP A 41 -2.90 11.11 7.82
N LEU A 42 -3.12 9.91 8.40
CA LEU A 42 -4.43 9.27 8.49
C LEU A 42 -5.44 10.05 9.35
N SER A 43 -4.98 10.88 10.29
CA SER A 43 -5.87 11.72 11.11
C SER A 43 -6.18 13.09 10.50
N ARG A 44 -5.43 13.52 9.47
CA ARG A 44 -5.58 14.87 8.88
C ARG A 44 -6.64 14.95 7.79
N MET A 45 -7.09 13.82 7.26
CA MET A 45 -8.01 13.75 6.13
C MET A 45 -8.96 12.57 6.31
N ASP A 46 -10.16 12.67 5.71
CA ASP A 46 -11.06 11.53 5.62
C ASP A 46 -10.34 10.33 5.00
N TYR A 47 -10.48 9.17 5.62
CA TYR A 47 -9.80 7.94 5.20
C TYR A 47 -10.07 7.61 3.72
N SER A 48 -11.27 7.92 3.21
CA SER A 48 -11.65 7.73 1.80
C SER A 48 -10.92 8.63 0.80
N LYS A 49 -10.34 9.74 1.26
CA LYS A 49 -9.58 10.71 0.43
C LYS A 49 -8.08 10.42 0.43
N ILE A 50 -7.60 9.57 1.33
CA ILE A 50 -6.19 9.22 1.41
C ILE A 50 -5.87 8.19 0.33
N PRO A 51 -4.74 8.35 -0.41
CA PRO A 51 -4.31 7.36 -1.37
C PRO A 51 -4.23 5.96 -0.73
N ARG A 52 -4.89 4.97 -1.35
CA ARG A 52 -4.90 3.57 -0.88
C ARG A 52 -3.50 3.02 -0.67
N ALA A 53 -2.53 3.46 -1.47
CA ALA A 53 -1.14 3.12 -1.33
C ALA A 53 -0.56 3.46 0.07
N ILE A 54 -0.88 4.64 0.59
CA ILE A 54 -0.44 5.10 1.92
C ILE A 54 -1.10 4.26 3.01
N ILE A 55 -2.40 4.00 2.85
CA ILE A 55 -3.18 3.17 3.78
C ILE A 55 -2.59 1.75 3.89
N CYS A 56 -2.42 1.04 2.76
CA CYS A 56 -1.90 -0.32 2.77
C CYS A 56 -0.49 -0.38 3.34
N THR A 57 0.36 0.60 3.00
CA THR A 57 1.72 0.67 3.53
C THR A 57 1.72 0.84 5.06
N TYR A 58 0.83 1.68 5.58
CA TYR A 58 0.68 1.87 7.03
C TYR A 58 0.20 0.59 7.71
N GLU A 59 -0.83 -0.06 7.17
CA GLU A 59 -1.43 -1.27 7.75
C GLU A 59 -0.45 -2.45 7.74
N LEU A 60 0.30 -2.64 6.65
CA LEU A 60 1.36 -3.65 6.56
C LEU A 60 2.46 -3.40 7.60
N LEU A 61 2.91 -2.15 7.72
CA LEU A 61 3.96 -1.78 8.66
C LEU A 61 3.49 -1.91 10.12
N LEU A 62 2.26 -1.49 10.40
CA LEU A 62 1.63 -1.64 11.71
C LEU A 62 1.54 -3.12 12.10
N ALA A 63 1.04 -3.96 11.20
CA ALA A 63 0.90 -5.39 11.43
C ALA A 63 2.26 -6.08 11.70
N ARG A 64 3.31 -5.70 10.95
CA ARG A 64 4.68 -6.16 11.22
C ARG A 64 5.10 -5.82 12.65
N PHE A 65 4.87 -4.60 13.11
CA PHE A 65 5.29 -4.19 14.45
C PHE A 65 4.44 -4.78 15.59
N GLN A 66 3.19 -5.13 15.31
CA GLN A 66 2.34 -5.86 16.25
C GLN A 66 2.78 -7.32 16.42
N LYS A 67 3.63 -7.85 15.52
CA LYS A 67 4.06 -9.26 15.50
C LYS A 67 2.87 -10.22 15.55
N SER A 68 1.77 -9.85 14.91
CA SER A 68 0.53 -10.64 14.85
C SER A 68 0.34 -11.19 13.46
N THR A 69 0.36 -12.52 13.34
CA THR A 69 0.12 -13.24 12.09
C THR A 69 -1.24 -12.88 11.50
N GLN A 70 -2.28 -12.77 12.34
CA GLN A 70 -3.62 -12.41 11.90
C GLN A 70 -3.70 -10.98 11.39
N ALA A 71 -3.07 -10.03 12.08
CA ALA A 71 -3.01 -8.64 11.61
C ALA A 71 -2.28 -8.54 10.27
N LEU A 72 -1.19 -9.30 10.11
CA LEU A 72 -0.41 -9.33 8.87
C LEU A 72 -1.21 -9.97 7.73
N ALA A 73 -1.94 -11.05 8.00
CA ALA A 73 -2.82 -11.68 7.02
C ALA A 73 -3.91 -10.70 6.52
N MET A 74 -4.57 -9.99 7.43
CA MET A 74 -5.56 -8.97 7.07
C MET A 74 -4.97 -7.84 6.23
N ALA A 75 -3.79 -7.33 6.62
CA ALA A 75 -3.09 -6.27 5.88
C ALA A 75 -2.66 -6.75 4.48
N VAL A 76 -2.17 -7.98 4.37
CA VAL A 76 -1.79 -8.61 3.09
C VAL A 76 -3.00 -8.81 2.19
N MET A 77 -4.11 -9.36 2.70
CA MET A 77 -5.34 -9.52 1.93
C MET A 77 -5.82 -8.18 1.37
N ARG A 78 -5.82 -7.14 2.22
CA ARG A 78 -6.25 -5.79 1.86
C ARG A 78 -5.33 -5.17 0.81
N PHE A 79 -4.01 -5.31 0.98
CA PHE A 79 -3.02 -4.92 -0.03
C PHE A 79 -3.33 -5.58 -1.38
N ILE A 80 -3.40 -6.92 -1.44
CA ILE A 80 -3.59 -7.63 -2.71
C ILE A 80 -4.91 -7.23 -3.37
N SER A 81 -5.98 -7.13 -2.57
CA SER A 81 -7.31 -6.79 -3.07
C SER A 81 -7.35 -5.38 -3.67
N LEU A 82 -6.85 -4.38 -2.94
CA LEU A 82 -6.93 -2.98 -3.37
C LEU A 82 -6.08 -2.67 -4.59
N VAL A 83 -4.96 -3.37 -4.72
CA VAL A 83 -3.97 -3.12 -5.79
C VAL A 83 -4.43 -3.77 -7.08
N SER A 84 -5.01 -4.97 -6.97
CA SER A 84 -5.62 -5.65 -8.09
C SER A 84 -6.87 -4.91 -8.60
N SER A 85 -7.72 -4.41 -7.69
CA SER A 85 -9.04 -3.85 -8.07
C SER A 85 -9.03 -2.36 -8.46
N GLU A 86 -7.89 -1.67 -8.42
CA GLU A 86 -7.85 -0.21 -8.58
C GLU A 86 -8.42 0.28 -9.92
N ASP A 87 -8.07 -0.37 -11.03
CA ASP A 87 -8.57 0.02 -12.35
C ASP A 87 -10.06 -0.34 -12.55
N GLN A 88 -10.51 -1.44 -11.94
CA GLN A 88 -11.93 -1.82 -11.96
C GLN A 88 -12.77 -0.84 -11.15
N ASP A 89 -12.32 -0.45 -9.95
CA ASP A 89 -13.02 0.49 -9.08
C ASP A 89 -13.17 1.87 -9.74
N ARG A 90 -12.18 2.27 -10.56
CA ARG A 90 -12.19 3.53 -11.30
C ARG A 90 -13.13 3.50 -12.50
N THR A 91 -13.12 2.41 -13.26
CA THR A 91 -13.93 2.28 -14.47
C THR A 91 -15.40 1.99 -14.17
N ARG A 92 -15.72 1.52 -12.94
CA ARG A 92 -17.08 1.15 -12.50
C ARG A 92 -17.76 0.23 -13.51
N SER A 93 -17.00 -0.64 -14.16
CA SER A 93 -17.56 -1.62 -15.08
C SER A 93 -18.60 -2.43 -14.31
N GLY A 94 -19.84 -2.51 -14.79
CA GLY A 94 -20.94 -3.22 -14.11
C GLY A 94 -20.72 -4.73 -13.95
N PHE A 95 -19.57 -5.25 -14.38
CA PHE A 95 -19.16 -6.65 -14.27
C PHE A 95 -18.08 -6.81 -13.21
N ALA A 96 -18.26 -7.77 -12.32
CA ALA A 96 -17.26 -8.17 -11.34
C ALA A 96 -16.18 -9.03 -12.02
N ILE A 97 -14.95 -8.52 -12.08
CA ILE A 97 -13.79 -9.27 -12.59
C ILE A 97 -13.16 -10.07 -11.44
N PRO A 98 -12.78 -11.34 -11.64
CA PRO A 98 -12.09 -12.12 -10.61
C PRO A 98 -10.75 -11.48 -10.20
N ILE A 99 -10.45 -11.46 -8.89
CA ILE A 99 -9.20 -10.89 -8.35
C ILE A 99 -7.95 -11.54 -8.97
N TYR A 100 -8.01 -12.84 -9.29
CA TYR A 100 -6.92 -13.53 -9.98
C TYR A 100 -6.58 -12.86 -11.33
N SER A 101 -7.59 -12.56 -12.14
CA SER A 101 -7.41 -11.89 -13.44
C SER A 101 -6.91 -10.46 -13.27
N LEU A 102 -7.44 -9.74 -12.29
CA LEU A 102 -7.00 -8.38 -11.97
C LEU A 102 -5.54 -8.33 -11.54
N ALA A 103 -5.13 -9.23 -10.65
CA ALA A 103 -3.76 -9.35 -10.17
C ALA A 103 -2.79 -9.69 -11.31
N ALA A 104 -3.19 -10.59 -12.22
CA ALA A 104 -2.39 -10.92 -13.40
C ALA A 104 -2.19 -9.70 -14.32
N ASN A 105 -3.23 -8.89 -14.53
CA ASN A 105 -3.17 -7.70 -15.39
C ASN A 105 -2.16 -6.65 -14.92
N ILE A 106 -1.94 -6.56 -13.60
CA ILE A 106 -0.97 -5.62 -13.00
C ILE A 106 0.39 -6.27 -12.71
N GLY A 107 0.60 -7.50 -13.17
CA GLY A 107 1.86 -8.23 -13.02
C GLY A 107 2.13 -8.75 -11.60
N LEU A 108 1.11 -8.89 -10.74
CA LEU A 108 1.31 -9.56 -9.46
C LEU A 108 1.53 -11.07 -9.68
N PRO A 109 2.46 -11.70 -8.93
CA PRO A 109 2.63 -13.13 -8.96
C PRO A 109 1.35 -13.89 -8.60
N SER A 110 1.05 -14.96 -9.32
CA SER A 110 -0.14 -15.79 -9.10
C SER A 110 -0.27 -16.32 -7.66
N TRP A 111 0.86 -16.62 -7.01
CA TRP A 111 0.91 -17.06 -5.61
C TRP A 111 0.31 -16.03 -4.63
N MET A 112 0.32 -14.74 -4.96
CA MET A 112 -0.33 -13.72 -4.12
C MET A 112 -1.85 -13.80 -4.24
N SER A 113 -2.39 -14.02 -5.44
CA SER A 113 -3.84 -14.20 -5.62
C SER A 113 -4.34 -15.45 -4.88
N TYR A 114 -3.57 -16.54 -4.91
CA TYR A 114 -3.87 -17.74 -4.12
C TYR A 114 -3.83 -17.44 -2.62
N LEU A 115 -2.76 -16.80 -2.14
CA LEU A 115 -2.62 -16.42 -0.74
C LEU A 115 -3.79 -15.55 -0.25
N ARG A 116 -4.23 -14.57 -1.05
CA ARG A 116 -5.41 -13.74 -0.73
C ARG A 116 -6.66 -14.61 -0.53
N ASN A 117 -6.87 -15.59 -1.41
CA ASN A 117 -8.02 -16.49 -1.33
C ASN A 117 -7.93 -17.44 -0.13
N GLU A 118 -6.73 -17.93 0.19
CA GLU A 118 -6.49 -18.73 1.40
C GLU A 118 -6.83 -17.93 2.67
N ILE A 119 -6.41 -16.66 2.77
CA ILE A 119 -6.77 -15.84 3.94
C ILE A 119 -8.29 -15.61 4.02
N ALA A 120 -8.99 -15.52 2.88
CA ALA A 120 -10.42 -15.21 2.84
C ALA A 120 -11.32 -16.41 3.13
N HIS A 121 -10.94 -17.59 2.65
CA HIS A 121 -11.82 -18.76 2.61
C HIS A 121 -11.15 -20.07 3.03
N GLY A 122 -9.81 -20.06 3.13
CA GLY A 122 -9.01 -21.23 3.44
C GLY A 122 -8.45 -21.21 4.87
N PRO A 123 -7.48 -22.08 5.15
CA PRO A 123 -6.74 -22.05 6.41
C PRO A 123 -5.84 -20.82 6.50
N MET A 124 -5.53 -20.39 7.73
CA MET A 124 -4.57 -19.32 7.97
C MET A 124 -3.22 -19.67 7.32
N PRO A 125 -2.67 -18.83 6.42
CA PRO A 125 -1.38 -19.10 5.81
C PRO A 125 -0.22 -19.09 6.81
N SER A 126 0.89 -19.70 6.42
CA SER A 126 2.12 -19.63 7.21
C SER A 126 2.64 -18.20 7.34
N GLU A 127 3.28 -17.91 8.48
CA GLU A 127 3.90 -16.63 8.74
C GLU A 127 4.96 -16.27 7.67
N ASP A 128 5.70 -17.26 7.16
CA ASP A 128 6.70 -17.05 6.12
C ASP A 128 6.10 -16.58 4.79
N SER A 129 4.95 -17.12 4.39
CA SER A 129 4.23 -16.67 3.19
C SER A 129 3.74 -15.23 3.34
N LEU A 130 3.27 -14.87 4.55
CA LEU A 130 2.85 -13.51 4.86
C LEU A 130 4.04 -12.53 4.88
N LYS A 131 5.17 -12.92 5.48
CA LYS A 131 6.41 -12.13 5.49
C LYS A 131 6.96 -11.92 4.08
N LYS A 132 7.01 -12.97 3.26
CA LYS A 132 7.41 -12.89 1.85
C LYS A 132 6.54 -11.89 1.07
N THR A 133 5.24 -11.86 1.36
CA THR A 133 4.32 -10.90 0.74
C THR A 133 4.55 -9.48 1.23
N TYR A 134 4.78 -9.30 2.53
CA TYR A 134 5.15 -8.02 3.10
C TYR A 134 6.44 -7.48 2.46
N ASP A 135 7.47 -8.32 2.32
CA ASP A 135 8.74 -7.93 1.70
C ASP A 135 8.53 -7.58 0.23
N PHE A 136 7.72 -8.34 -0.51
CA PHE A 136 7.35 -7.99 -1.88
C PHE A 136 6.64 -6.64 -1.97
N ALA A 137 5.69 -6.36 -1.06
CA ALA A 137 4.93 -5.12 -1.04
C ALA A 137 5.80 -3.88 -0.70
N ILE A 138 6.78 -4.05 0.18
CA ILE A 138 7.67 -2.97 0.65
C ILE A 138 8.93 -2.85 -0.22
N TYR A 139 9.31 -3.88 -0.98
CA TYR A 139 10.50 -3.89 -1.83
C TYR A 139 10.57 -2.70 -2.81
N PRO A 140 9.51 -2.32 -3.55
CA PRO A 140 9.54 -1.15 -4.43
C PRO A 140 9.85 0.15 -3.69
N VAL A 141 9.30 0.29 -2.48
CA VAL A 141 9.56 1.44 -1.61
C VAL A 141 11.05 1.49 -1.25
N ARG A 142 11.65 0.34 -0.90
CA ARG A 142 13.06 0.20 -0.52
C ARG A 142 14.02 0.38 -1.68
N SER A 143 13.75 -0.24 -2.82
CA SER A 143 14.63 -0.26 -3.99
C SER A 143 14.59 1.04 -4.79
N GLY A 144 13.71 1.99 -4.43
CA GLY A 144 13.49 3.21 -5.21
C GLY A 144 12.94 2.95 -6.62
N LEU A 145 12.61 1.69 -6.93
CA LEU A 145 11.98 1.28 -8.17
C LEU A 145 10.55 1.82 -8.14
N ALA A 146 10.30 2.81 -9.00
CA ALA A 146 8.95 3.24 -9.34
C ALA A 146 8.12 2.11 -9.98
N CYS A 147 8.68 0.91 -10.22
CA CYS A 147 8.09 -0.14 -11.06
C CYS A 147 6.98 -1.00 -10.44
N LEU A 148 6.42 -0.64 -9.27
CA LEU A 148 5.09 -1.15 -8.87
C LEU A 148 4.15 0.06 -8.66
N PRO A 149 2.86 -0.06 -9.01
CA PRO A 149 1.92 1.06 -9.09
C PRO A 149 1.84 1.91 -7.80
N PHE A 150 2.25 1.40 -6.64
CA PHE A 150 2.28 2.13 -5.36
C PHE A 150 3.06 3.45 -5.36
N ALA A 151 4.26 3.47 -5.96
CA ALA A 151 5.07 4.68 -6.00
C ALA A 151 4.60 5.62 -7.12
N LEU A 152 4.21 5.06 -8.27
CA LEU A 152 3.70 5.83 -9.42
C LEU A 152 2.35 6.51 -9.11
N LEU A 153 1.48 5.91 -8.31
CA LEU A 153 0.16 6.48 -7.99
C LEU A 153 0.22 7.67 -7.04
N VAL A 154 1.23 7.72 -6.17
CA VAL A 154 1.46 8.85 -5.27
C VAL A 154 2.35 9.90 -5.94
N ILE A 155 3.35 9.51 -6.72
CA ILE A 155 4.35 10.42 -7.30
C ILE A 155 3.98 10.92 -8.70
N LEU A 156 3.54 10.08 -9.64
CA LEU A 156 3.22 10.53 -11.01
C LEU A 156 1.83 11.16 -11.17
N ARG A 157 0.95 11.04 -10.18
CA ARG A 157 -0.39 11.66 -10.20
C ARG A 157 -0.53 12.86 -9.25
N CYS A 158 0.59 13.40 -8.78
CA CYS A 158 0.64 14.70 -8.14
C CYS A 158 1.26 15.69 -9.15
N PRO A 159 0.46 16.43 -9.93
CA PRO A 159 0.99 17.43 -10.87
C PRO A 159 1.80 18.53 -10.18
N SER A 160 1.66 18.69 -8.86
CA SER A 160 2.45 19.59 -8.01
C SER A 160 3.84 19.05 -7.61
N LEU A 161 4.21 17.84 -8.05
CA LEU A 161 5.52 17.23 -7.77
C LEU A 161 6.42 17.10 -9.00
N GLN A 162 6.00 17.66 -10.14
CA GLN A 162 6.86 17.92 -11.29
C GLN A 162 7.53 19.30 -11.14
N ILE A 163 8.49 19.40 -10.22
CA ILE A 163 9.56 20.41 -10.23
C ILE A 163 10.85 19.71 -9.84
#